data_AF-A0A1A8RB87-F1
#
_entry.id   AF-A0A1A8RB87-F1
#
_cell.length_a   1.000
_cell.length_b   1.000
_cell.length_c   1.000
_cell.angle_alpha   90.00
_cell.angle_beta   90.00
_cell.angle_gamma   90.00
#
_symmetry.space_group_name_H-M   'P 1'
#
loop_
_entity.id
_entity.type
_entity.pdbx_description
1 polymer ?
#
loop_
_entity_poly.entity_id
_entity_poly.type
_entity_poly.pdbx_seq_one_letter_code
_entity_poly.pdbx_strand_id
1 'polypeptide(L)' 'IKVVITIIKPFISTKFSRKLQFIDGLQQLSHFIPTEHVQIPDCVKVYDQNLSR' A
#
# COMPACT_ATOMS: atom_id res chain seq x y z
N ILE A 1 9.84 2.89 4.73
CA ILE A 1 9.45 1.60 4.11
C ILE A 1 10.54 0.51 4.21
N LYS A 2 11.77 0.73 3.70
CA LYS A 2 12.81 -0.32 3.64
C LYS A 2 13.14 -0.99 4.99
N VAL A 3 13.16 -0.23 6.08
CA VAL A 3 13.39 -0.75 7.45
C VAL A 3 12.29 -1.73 7.87
N VAL A 4 11.03 -1.40 7.62
CA VAL A 4 9.87 -2.25 7.97
C VAL A 4 9.95 -3.58 7.21
N ILE A 5 10.29 -3.55 5.92
CA ILE A 5 10.47 -4.76 5.09
C ILE A 5 11.54 -5.67 5.69
N THR A 6 12.69 -5.12 6.08
CA THR A 6 13.79 -5.89 6.65
C THR A 6 13.38 -6.58 7.95
N ILE A 7 12.55 -5.93 8.78
CA ILE A 7 12.05 -6.50 10.03
C ILE A 7 11.04 -7.63 9.77
N ILE A 8 10.14 -7.49 8.78
CA ILE A 8 9.13 -8.52 8.48
C ILE A 8 9.66 -9.69 7.65
N LYS A 9 10.74 -9.49 6.87
CA LYS A 9 11.32 -10.48 5.95
C LYS A 9 11.62 -11.85 6.57
N PRO A 10 12.15 -11.99 7.81
CA PRO A 10 12.35 -13.31 8.41
C PRO A 10 11.05 -14.03 8.79
N PHE A 11 9.92 -13.33 8.91
CA PHE A 11 8.62 -13.89 9.32
C PHE A 11 7.71 -14.25 8.14
N ILE A 12 8.08 -13.85 6.92
CA ILE A 12 7.28 -14.10 5.71
C ILE A 12 8.03 -15.03 4.76
N SER A 13 7.28 -15.90 4.08
CA SER A 13 7.89 -16.77 3.07
C SER A 13 8.42 -15.96 1.88
N THR A 14 9.42 -16.50 1.19
CA THR A 14 9.93 -15.93 -0.06
C THR A 14 8.83 -15.81 -1.12
N LYS A 15 7.87 -16.75 -1.14
CA LYS A 15 6.69 -16.69 -2.02
C LYS A 15 5.77 -15.52 -1.68
N PHE A 16 5.57 -15.23 -0.40
CA PHE A 16 4.72 -14.11 0.06
C PHE A 16 5.41 -12.77 -0.13
N SER A 17 6.71 -12.66 0.18
CA SER A 17 7.47 -11.42 0.00
C SER A 17 7.44 -10.92 -1.45
N ARG A 18 7.34 -11.81 -2.45
CA ARG A 18 7.19 -11.43 -3.87
C ARG A 18 5.82 -10.83 -4.21
N LYS A 19 4.80 -11.03 -3.37
CA LYS A 19 3.45 -10.47 -3.55
C LYS A 19 3.27 -9.11 -2.86
N LEU A 20 4.22 -8.69 -2.01
CA LEU A 20 4.18 -7.39 -1.37
C LEU A 20 4.63 -6.32 -2.36
N GLN A 21 3.71 -5.44 -2.75
CA GLN A 21 4.00 -4.27 -3.58
C GLN A 21 3.70 -3.02 -2.75
N PHE A 22 4.63 -2.06 -2.81
CA PHE A 22 4.44 -0.74 -2.23
C PHE A 22 4.00 0.19 -3.36
N ILE A 23 2.98 0.97 -3.08
CA ILE A 23 2.39 1.95 -3.98
C ILE A 23 2.53 3.33 -3.35
N ASP A 24 2.75 4.34 -4.18
CA ASP A 24 3.06 5.70 -3.71
C ASP A 24 1.80 6.55 -3.47
N GLY A 25 0.62 6.08 -3.90
CA GLY A 25 -0.64 6.80 -3.71
C GLY A 25 -1.88 5.97 -4.05
N LEU A 26 -3.05 6.48 -3.67
CA LEU A 26 -4.33 5.78 -3.88
C LEU A 26 -4.68 5.61 -5.36
N GLN A 27 -4.23 6.52 -6.23
CA GLN A 27 -4.39 6.38 -7.67
C GLN A 27 -3.70 5.10 -8.19
N GLN A 28 -2.47 4.83 -7.74
CA GLN A 28 -1.77 3.61 -8.10
C GLN A 28 -2.48 2.36 -7.55
N LEU A 29 -3.02 2.42 -6.32
CA LEU A 29 -3.81 1.32 -5.73
C LEU A 29 -4.97 0.90 -6.63
N SER A 30 -5.66 1.88 -7.24
CA SER A 30 -6.83 1.65 -8.09
C SER A 30 -6.54 0.82 -9.34
N HIS A 31 -5.28 0.79 -9.80
CA HIS A 31 -4.86 -0.05 -10.92
C HIS A 31 -4.59 -1.51 -10.53
N PHE A 32 -4.34 -1.80 -9.25
CA PHE A 32 -4.03 -3.15 -8.78
C PHE A 32 -5.25 -3.87 -8.20
N ILE A 33 -6.18 -3.12 -7.58
CA ILE A 33 -7.40 -3.68 -7.01
C ILE A 33 -8.60 -2.79 -7.37
N PRO A 34 -9.78 -3.38 -7.60
CA PRO A 34 -11.00 -2.61 -7.79
C PRO A 34 -11.31 -1.85 -6.50
N THR A 35 -11.11 -0.54 -6.51
CA THR A 35 -11.32 0.35 -5.37
C THR A 35 -12.80 0.56 -5.02
N GLU A 36 -13.73 0.17 -5.90
CA GLU A 36 -15.18 0.30 -5.68
C GLU A 36 -15.69 -0.47 -4.45
N HIS A 37 -14.98 -1.53 -4.04
CA HIS A 37 -15.34 -2.32 -2.86
C HIS A 37 -14.37 -2.13 -1.68
N VAL A 38 -13.37 -1.26 -1.83
CA VAL A 38 -12.36 -1.03 -0.80
C VAL A 38 -12.78 0.17 0.03
N GLN A 39 -13.19 -0.08 1.27
CA GLN A 39 -13.45 0.99 2.23
C GLN A 39 -12.11 1.59 2.69
N ILE A 40 -11.64 2.60 1.96
CA ILE A 40 -10.47 3.39 2.36
C ILE A 40 -10.90 4.37 3.45
N PRO A 41 -10.24 4.38 4.63
CA PRO A 41 -10.54 5.34 5.69
C PRO A 41 -10.38 6.79 5.24
N ASP A 42 -11.23 7.69 5.74
CA ASP A 42 -11.26 9.08 5.28
C ASP A 42 -9.97 9.86 5.61
N CYS A 43 -9.30 9.53 6.71
CA CYS A 43 -8.01 10.13 7.06
C CYS A 43 -6.92 9.84 6.00
N VAL A 44 -6.96 8.68 5.36
CA VAL A 44 -6.01 8.30 4.30
C VAL A 44 -6.31 9.07 3.01
N LYS A 45 -7.60 9.24 2.67
CA LYS A 45 -8.01 10.04 1.51
C LYS A 45 -7.60 11.50 1.64
N VAL A 46 -7.81 12.09 2.82
CA VAL A 46 -7.40 13.48 3.10
C VAL A 46 -5.88 13.62 2.99
N TYR A 47 -5.12 12.66 3.50
CA TYR A 47 -3.66 12.67 3.37
C TYR A 47 -3.21 12.64 1.91
N ASP A 48 -3.75 11.71 1.11
CA ASP A 48 -3.44 11.56 -0.32
C ASP A 48 -3.77 12.83 -1.13
N GLN A 49 -4.89 13.48 -0.81
CA GLN A 49 -5.28 14.78 -1.40
C GLN A 49 -4.33 15.93 -1.03
N ASN A 50 -3.81 15.96 0.20
CA ASN A 50 -2.85 16.98 0.63
C ASN A 50 -1.45 16.75 0.04
N LEU A 51 -1.08 15.50 -0.22
CA LEU A 51 0.19 15.16 -0.86
C LEU A 51 0.19 15.51 -2.36
N SER A 52 -0.99 15.51 -2.99
CA SER A 52 -1.19 15.84 -4.40
C SER A 52 -1.35 17.35 -4.69
N ARG A 53 -1.32 18.20 -3.65
CA ARG A 53 -1.30 19.66 -3.74
C ARG A 53 0.13 20.20 -3.76
#